data_AF-A0A4Y9QL51-F1
#
_entry.id   AF-A0A4Y9QL51-F1
#
_cell.length_a   1.000
_cell.length_b   1.000
_cell.length_c   1.000
_cell.angle_alpha   90.00
_cell.angle_beta   90.00
_cell.angle_gamma   90.00
#
_symmetry.space_group_name_H-M   'P 1'
#
loop_
_entity.id
_entity.type
_entity.pdbx_description
1 polymer ?
#
loop_
_entity_poly.entity_id
_entity_poly.type
_entity_poly.pdbx_seq_one_letter_code
_entity_poly.pdbx_strand_id
1 'polypeptide(L)' 'MADDLAILDRRITDALAALRCARAVVECSANSTTRWHEDMAQRVLDGLLDQRPRAQMKQQATVLAEAIVGSRSGG' A
#
# COMPACT_ATOMS: atom_id res chain seq x y z
N MET A 1 8.13 7.59 -15.03
CA MET A 1 7.39 7.85 -13.77
C MET A 1 7.33 6.52 -13.05
N ALA A 2 7.84 6.42 -11.83
CA ALA A 2 7.72 5.16 -11.09
C ALA A 2 6.23 4.89 -10.85
N ASP A 3 5.77 3.66 -11.10
CA ASP A 3 4.37 3.29 -10.91
C ASP A 3 3.97 3.57 -9.45
N ASP A 4 3.10 4.56 -9.24
CA ASP A 4 2.57 4.89 -7.91
C ASP A 4 1.96 3.66 -7.22
N LEU A 5 1.45 2.71 -8.00
CA LEU A 5 0.97 1.42 -7.51
C LEU A 5 2.11 0.55 -6.97
N ALA A 6 3.26 0.47 -7.65
CA ALA A 6 4.42 -0.29 -7.18
C ALA A 6 5.01 0.31 -5.89
N ILE A 7 5.01 1.65 -5.77
CA ILE A 7 5.39 2.33 -4.53
C ILE A 7 4.41 1.99 -3.40
N LEU A 8 3.10 2.00 -3.69
CA LEU A 8 2.08 1.65 -2.71
C LEU A 8 2.19 0.18 -2.26
N ASP A 9 2.36 -0.75 -3.19
CA ASP A 9 2.50 -2.18 -2.90
C ASP A 9 3.76 -2.46 -2.05
N ARG A 10 4.87 -1.75 -2.32
CA ARG A 10 6.06 -1.80 -1.46
C ARG A 10 5.75 -1.32 -0.05
N ARG A 11 5.07 -0.18 0.11
CA ARG A 11 4.68 0.35 1.43
C ARG A 11 3.74 -0.59 2.19
N ILE A 12 2.81 -1.23 1.49
CA ILE A 12 1.93 -2.26 2.08
C ILE A 12 2.76 -3.44 2.60
N THR A 13 3.75 -3.88 1.82
CA THR A 13 4.65 -4.98 2.21
C THR A 13 5.48 -4.63 3.44
N ASP A 14 6.04 -3.41 3.48
CA ASP A 14 6.81 -2.91 4.63
C ASP A 14 5.91 -2.80 5.89
N ALA A 15 4.68 -2.30 5.74
CA ALA A 15 3.71 -2.21 6.84
C ALA A 15 3.29 -3.59 7.37
N LEU A 16 3.11 -4.58 6.48
CA LEU A 16 2.84 -5.97 6.87
C LEU A 16 4.00 -6.58 7.66
N ALA A 17 5.25 -6.33 7.25
CA ALA A 17 6.42 -6.79 7.99
C ALA A 17 6.48 -6.16 9.39
N ALA A 18 6.27 -4.84 9.49
CA ALA A 18 6.23 -4.12 10.76
C ALA A 18 5.14 -4.64 11.71
N LEU A 19 3.93 -4.90 11.20
CA LEU A 19 2.83 -5.46 11.99
C LEU A 19 3.13 -6.87 12.51
N ARG A 20 3.73 -7.74 11.67
CA ARG A 20 4.16 -9.08 12.10
C ARG A 20 5.20 -9.00 13.22
N CYS A 21 6.17 -8.09 13.11
CA CYS A 21 7.15 -7.84 14.16
C CYS A 21 6.48 -7.33 15.44
N ALA A 22 5.55 -6.37 15.34
CA ALA A 22 4.83 -5.85 16.50
C ALA A 22 4.04 -6.95 17.22
N ARG A 23 3.35 -7.82 16.48
CA ARG A 23 2.63 -8.98 17.02
C ARG A 23 3.55 -9.95 17.75
N ALA A 24 4.68 -10.32 17.14
CA ALA A 24 5.66 -11.19 17.79
C ALA A 24 6.20 -10.58 19.10
N VAL A 25 6.38 -9.26 19.15
CA VAL A 25 6.79 -8.56 20.37
C VAL A 25 5.69 -8.58 21.44
N VAL A 26 4.42 -8.39 21.06
CA VAL A 26 3.28 -8.49 21.99
C VAL A 26 3.13 -9.91 22.54
N GLU A 27 3.32 -10.94 21.72
CA GLU A 27 3.30 -12.34 22.14
C GLU A 27 4.39 -12.64 23.19
N CYS A 28 5.59 -12.06 23.00
CA CYS A 28 6.70 -12.24 23.93
C CYS A 28 6.60 -11.38 25.21
N SER A 29 6.05 -10.16 25.11
CA SER A 29 5.94 -9.20 26.22
C SER A 29 4.79 -8.22 25.98
N ALA A 30 3.60 -8.64 26.37
CA ALA A 30 2.40 -7.80 26.28
C ALA A 30 2.43 -6.72 27.38
N ASN A 31 2.60 -5.47 26.97
CA ASN A 31 2.37 -4.29 27.79
C ASN A 31 1.58 -3.25 26.99
N SER A 32 1.13 -2.19 27.66
CA SER A 32 0.34 -1.13 27.01
C SER A 32 1.06 -0.50 25.82
N THR A 33 2.38 -0.34 25.92
CA THR A 33 3.22 0.23 24.86
C THR A 33 3.33 -0.70 23.65
N THR A 34 3.54 -2.01 23.85
CA THR A 34 3.65 -2.97 22.75
C THR A 34 2.32 -3.17 22.04
N ARG A 35 1.20 -3.19 22.78
CA ARG A 35 -0.15 -3.20 22.20
C ARG A 35 -0.46 -1.93 21.41
N TRP A 36 -0.08 -0.76 21.91
CA TRP A 36 -0.25 0.50 21.17
C TRP A 36 0.54 0.50 19.85
N HIS A 37 1.76 -0.06 19.83
CA HIS A 37 2.53 -0.20 18.60
C HIS A 37 1.89 -1.17 17.60
N GLU A 38 1.32 -2.28 18.07
CA GLU A 38 0.56 -3.21 17.22
C GLU A 38 -0.66 -2.50 16.60
N ASP A 39 -1.47 -1.81 17.42
CA ASP A 39 -2.64 -1.07 16.95
C ASP A 39 -2.27 0.01 15.92
N MET A 40 -1.16 0.73 16.15
CA MET A 40 -0.69 1.75 15.22
C MET A 40 -0.23 1.13 13.90
N ALA A 41 0.51 0.01 13.94
CA ALA A 41 0.95 -0.70 12.74
C ALA A 41 -0.25 -1.24 11.94
N GLN A 42 -1.29 -1.74 12.62
CA GLN A 42 -2.52 -2.18 11.98
C GLN A 42 -3.24 -1.01 11.28
N ARG A 43 -3.41 0.13 11.94
CA ARG A 43 -4.04 1.33 11.35
C ARG A 43 -3.29 1.85 10.13
N VAL A 44 -1.95 1.83 10.16
CA VAL A 44 -1.13 2.23 9.02
C VAL A 44 -1.37 1.29 7.84
N LEU A 45 -1.38 -0.02 8.07
CA LEU A 45 -1.66 -1.01 7.02
C LEU A 45 -3.06 -0.81 6.43
N ASP A 46 -4.08 -0.65 7.26
CA ASP A 46 -5.47 -0.44 6.82
C ASP A 46 -5.58 0.81 5.94
N GLY A 47 -4.96 1.92 6.37
CA GLY A 47 -4.93 3.16 5.59
C GLY A 47 -4.22 3.04 4.24
N LEU A 48 -3.23 2.15 4.10
CA LEU A 48 -2.57 1.86 2.82
C LEU A 48 -3.44 0.96 1.93
N LEU A 49 -4.12 -0.03 2.51
CA LEU A 49 -5.03 -0.91 1.79
C LEU A 49 -6.23 -0.13 1.21
N ASP A 50 -6.75 0.85 1.95
CA ASP A 50 -7.81 1.75 1.49
C ASP A 50 -7.40 2.62 0.29
N GLN A 51 -6.10 2.90 0.15
CA GLN A 51 -5.56 3.68 -0.96
C GLN A 51 -5.40 2.83 -2.24
N ARG A 52 -5.32 1.51 -2.12
CA ARG A 52 -5.00 0.60 -3.24
C ARG A 52 -6.03 0.63 -4.37
N PRO A 53 -7.36 0.58 -4.12
CA PRO A 53 -8.34 0.70 -5.19
C PRO A 53 -8.21 2.02 -5.96
N ARG A 54 -7.94 3.13 -5.25
CA ARG A 54 -7.78 4.45 -5.86
C ARG A 54 -6.53 4.52 -6.74
N ALA A 55 -5.42 3.95 -6.28
CA ALA A 55 -4.19 3.88 -7.05
C ALA A 55 -4.36 3.02 -8.31
N GLN A 56 -5.05 1.87 -8.19
CA GLN A 56 -5.34 0.99 -9.32
C GLN A 56 -6.22 1.66 -10.37
N MET A 57 -7.28 2.36 -9.97
CA MET A 57 -8.14 3.10 -10.90
C MET A 57 -7.38 4.21 -11.64
N LYS A 58 -6.49 4.93 -10.94
CA LYS A 58 -5.63 5.94 -11.57
C LYS A 58 -4.70 5.33 -12.61
N GLN A 59 -4.04 4.22 -12.29
CA GLN A 59 -3.15 3.55 -13.23
C GLN A 59 -3.91 3.04 -14.47
N GLN A 60 -5.10 2.45 -14.28
CA GLN A 60 -5.97 2.04 -15.39
C GLN A 60 -6.36 3.23 -16.29
N ALA A 61 -6.72 4.37 -15.69
CA ALA A 61 -7.05 5.58 -16.44
C ALA A 61 -5.85 6.11 -17.25
N THR A 62 -4.64 6.11 -16.68
CA THR A 62 -3.41 6.50 -17.38
C THR A 62 -3.14 5.58 -18.57
N VAL A 63 -3.18 4.25 -18.36
CA VAL A 63 -2.97 3.26 -19.43
C VAL A 63 -3.98 3.43 -20.57
N LEU A 64 -5.26 3.66 -20.24
CA LEU A 64 -6.30 3.92 -21.24
C LEU A 64 -6.04 5.22 -22.01
N ALA A 65 -5.65 6.31 -21.32
CA ALA A 65 -5.34 7.58 -21.96
C ALA A 65 -4.15 7.46 -22.92
N GLU A 66 -3.08 6.75 -22.52
CA GLU A 66 -1.92 6.48 -23.35
C GLU A 66 -2.27 5.64 -24.59
N ALA A 67 -3.12 4.61 -24.43
CA ALA A 67 -3.60 3.80 -25.55
C ALA A 67 -4.40 4.61 -26.59
N ILE A 68 -5.24 5.54 -26.14
CA ILE A 68 -6.04 6.41 -27.03
C ILE A 68 -5.15 7.39 -27.80
N VAL A 69 -4.12 7.96 -27.15
CA VAL A 69 -3.18 8.89 -27.79
C VAL A 69 -2.26 8.13 -28.77
N GLY A 70 -1.75 6.97 -28.38
CA GLY A 70 -0.90 6.13 -29.23
C GLY A 70 -1.61 5.65 -30.51
N SER A 71 -2.92 5.43 -30.43
CA SER A 71 -3.74 5.00 -31.58
C SER A 71 -3.98 6.11 -32.61
N ARG A 72 -3.80 7.39 -32.25
CA ARG A 72 -4.01 8.54 -33.17
C ARG A 72 -2.80 8.90 -34.03
N SER A 73 -1.62 8.38 -33.72
CA SER A 73 -0.37 8.74 -34.40
C SER A 73 0.07 7.76 -35.50
N GLY A 74 -0.77 6.77 -35.85
CA GLY A 74 -0.43 5.68 -36.77
C GLY A 74 -1.35 5.52 -37.98
N GLY A 75 -1.93 6.62 -38.51
CA GLY A 75 -2.80 6.63 -39.70
C GLY A 75 -2.25 7.48 -40.83
#